data_AF-A2HAX5-F1
#
_entry.id   AF-A2HAX5-F1
#
_cell.length_a   1.000
_cell.length_b   1.000
_cell.length_c   1.000
_cell.angle_alpha   90.00
_cell.angle_beta   90.00
_cell.angle_gamma   90.00
#
_symmetry.space_group_name_H-M   'P 1'
#
loop_
_entity.id
_entity.type
_entity.pdbx_description
1 polymer ?
#
loop_
_entity_poly.entity_id
_entity_poly.type
_entity_poly.pdbx_seq_one_letter_code
_entity_poly.pdbx_strand_id
1 'polypeptide(L)'
;EQDPLLPKFQICFGALSIIWCIACATPDPGFPISVTKRLVNEDDLIPTLCELVIKQPWRTIRKGKVLKWGDNALMELEKKDALRVCKSEAHAWTAIQQLLEPRCLELTNWNDSRRESLLHVEGMLSEVLIDQLPPLQSLKRALQYLRVNIPPPPKFQAIIEQIPPMKEEFDRNWDWNSLSDKCFNKYFKTSPQQAQAELQMISEYLSIFANLEGQ
;
A
#
# COMPACT_ATOMS: atom_id res chain seq x y z
N GLU A 1 -24.14 -5.80 -16.47
CA GLU A 1 -22.96 -5.20 -17.13
C GLU A 1 -21.81 -5.17 -16.15
N GLN A 2 -20.64 -5.66 -16.55
CA GLN A 2 -19.42 -5.51 -15.74
C GLN A 2 -19.01 -4.03 -15.77
N ASP A 3 -18.84 -3.44 -14.60
CA ASP A 3 -18.48 -2.02 -14.45
C ASP A 3 -17.09 -1.79 -15.12
N PRO A 4 -16.98 -0.94 -16.15
CA PRO A 4 -15.73 -0.77 -16.92
C PRO A 4 -14.56 -0.24 -16.06
N LEU A 5 -14.86 0.28 -14.87
CA LEU A 5 -13.86 0.76 -13.92
C LEU A 5 -13.32 -0.34 -13.00
N LEU A 6 -13.95 -1.52 -12.97
CA LEU A 6 -13.58 -2.61 -12.08
C LEU A 6 -12.09 -3.01 -12.17
N PRO A 7 -11.49 -3.17 -13.38
CA PRO A 7 -10.07 -3.51 -13.49
C PRO A 7 -9.16 -2.41 -12.94
N LYS A 8 -9.54 -1.14 -13.12
CA LYS A 8 -8.78 0.00 -12.60
C LYS A 8 -8.79 -0.01 -11.07
N PHE A 9 -9.94 -0.26 -10.46
CA PHE A 9 -10.04 -0.39 -9.00
C PHE A 9 -9.21 -1.56 -8.46
N GLN A 10 -9.20 -2.70 -9.12
CA GLN A 10 -8.36 -3.85 -8.74
C GLN A 10 -6.87 -3.46 -8.72
N ILE A 11 -6.40 -2.79 -9.77
CA ILE A 11 -5.00 -2.32 -9.86
C ILE A 11 -4.71 -1.31 -8.75
N CYS A 12 -5.58 -0.31 -8.54
CA CYS A 12 -5.38 0.72 -7.52
C CYS A 12 -5.35 0.15 -6.09
N PHE A 13 -6.27 -0.77 -5.75
CA PHE A 13 -6.26 -1.42 -4.43
C PHE A 13 -5.12 -2.42 -4.27
N GLY A 14 -4.65 -3.03 -5.37
CA GLY A 14 -3.40 -3.77 -5.41
C GLY A 14 -2.20 -2.89 -5.07
N ALA A 15 -2.10 -1.72 -5.72
CA ALA A 15 -1.05 -0.74 -5.45
C ALA A 15 -1.09 -0.23 -4.00
N LEU A 16 -2.29 0.04 -3.46
CA LEU A 16 -2.45 0.39 -2.04
C LEU A 16 -1.93 -0.69 -1.10
N SER A 17 -2.13 -1.96 -1.45
CA SER A 17 -1.61 -3.09 -0.67
C SER A 17 -0.08 -3.14 -0.71
N ILE A 18 0.53 -2.82 -1.85
CA ILE A 18 1.99 -2.70 -1.97
C ILE A 18 2.51 -1.53 -1.13
N ILE A 19 1.87 -0.36 -1.20
CA ILE A 19 2.21 0.81 -0.38
C ILE A 19 2.15 0.45 1.10
N TRP A 20 1.09 -0.25 1.53
CA TRP A 20 0.97 -0.74 2.89
C TRP A 20 2.12 -1.69 3.28
N CYS A 21 2.47 -2.67 2.43
CA CYS A 21 3.60 -3.56 2.69
C CYS A 21 4.91 -2.79 2.88
N ILE A 22 5.17 -1.79 2.04
CA ILE A 22 6.37 -0.95 2.13
C ILE A 22 6.33 -0.12 3.42
N ALA A 23 5.20 0.53 3.72
CA ALA A 23 5.02 1.34 4.92
C ALA A 23 5.18 0.51 6.21
N CYS A 24 4.73 -0.75 6.24
CA CYS A 24 4.96 -1.64 7.38
C CYS A 24 6.45 -2.01 7.57
N ALA A 25 7.27 -1.93 6.51
CA ALA A 25 8.70 -2.21 6.59
C ALA A 25 9.53 -0.98 6.98
N THR A 26 9.02 0.25 6.80
CA THR A 26 9.79 1.48 7.05
C THR A 26 10.26 1.67 8.50
N PRO A 27 9.53 1.23 9.54
CA PRO A 27 10.00 1.39 10.92
C PRO A 27 11.20 0.50 11.25
N ASP A 28 11.38 -0.65 10.58
CA ASP A 28 12.42 -1.63 10.89
C ASP A 28 13.84 -1.08 10.66
N PRO A 29 14.75 -1.02 11.67
CA PRO A 29 16.10 -0.44 11.56
C PRO A 29 16.90 -0.80 10.31
N GLY A 30 16.74 -2.02 9.78
CA GLY A 30 17.42 -2.50 8.57
C GLY A 30 16.88 -1.91 7.26
N PHE A 31 15.71 -1.28 7.28
CA PHE A 31 15.08 -0.73 6.08
C PHE A 31 15.83 0.51 5.55
N PRO A 32 15.99 0.65 4.21
CA PRO A 32 16.69 1.79 3.62
C PRO A 32 16.06 3.15 3.97
N ILE A 33 16.88 4.05 4.52
CA ILE A 33 16.48 5.41 4.89
C ILE A 33 16.06 6.23 3.66
N SER A 34 16.71 6.02 2.52
CA SER A 34 16.39 6.70 1.26
C SER A 34 14.96 6.43 0.80
N VAL A 35 14.50 5.18 0.93
CA VAL A 35 13.13 4.80 0.57
C VAL A 35 12.14 5.46 1.52
N THR A 36 12.40 5.41 2.83
CA THR A 36 11.54 6.06 3.82
C THR A 36 11.41 7.56 3.57
N LYS A 37 12.53 8.25 3.31
CA LYS A 37 12.54 9.68 3.00
C LYS A 37 11.71 10.00 1.75
N ARG A 38 11.85 9.20 0.69
CA ARG A 38 11.05 9.30 -0.55
C ARG A 38 9.55 9.19 -0.31
N LEU A 39 9.14 8.17 0.43
CA LEU A 39 7.74 7.94 0.73
C LEU A 39 7.10 9.13 1.46
N VAL A 40 7.80 9.72 2.43
CA VAL A 40 7.24 10.80 3.26
C VAL A 40 7.39 12.21 2.66
N ASN A 41 8.39 12.45 1.81
CA ASN A 41 8.68 13.79 1.28
C ASN A 41 8.45 13.93 -0.22
N GLU A 42 9.09 13.09 -1.04
CA GLU A 42 9.06 13.18 -2.49
C GLU A 42 7.73 12.70 -3.08
N ASP A 43 7.19 11.59 -2.57
CA ASP A 43 5.94 10.98 -3.06
C ASP A 43 4.70 11.48 -2.30
N ASP A 44 4.88 12.28 -1.24
CA ASP A 44 3.82 12.85 -0.42
C ASP A 44 2.72 11.84 -0.01
N LEU A 45 3.14 10.64 0.43
CA LEU A 45 2.19 9.57 0.73
C LEU A 45 1.31 9.86 1.94
N ILE A 46 1.80 10.61 2.94
CA ILE A 46 1.00 10.95 4.13
C ILE A 46 -0.28 11.71 3.73
N PRO A 47 -0.22 12.89 3.08
CA PRO A 47 -1.43 13.60 2.67
C PRO A 47 -2.24 12.81 1.62
N THR A 48 -1.59 12.07 0.73
CA THR A 48 -2.28 11.24 -0.28
C THR A 48 -3.15 10.15 0.36
N LEU A 49 -2.62 9.44 1.36
CA LEU A 49 -3.36 8.42 2.10
C LEU A 49 -4.46 9.05 2.95
N CYS A 50 -4.22 10.24 3.52
CA CYS A 50 -5.25 10.98 4.24
C CYS A 50 -6.45 11.28 3.34
N GLU A 51 -6.20 11.83 2.14
CA GLU A 51 -7.25 12.12 1.16
C GLU A 51 -7.99 10.85 0.71
N LEU A 52 -7.25 9.73 0.55
CA LEU A 52 -7.84 8.45 0.21
C LEU A 52 -8.82 7.94 1.28
N VAL A 53 -8.43 8.06 2.56
CA VAL A 53 -9.27 7.71 3.70
C VAL A 53 -10.50 8.60 3.80
N ILE A 54 -10.37 9.89 3.49
CA ILE A 54 -11.48 10.84 3.46
C ILE A 54 -12.50 10.47 2.38
N LYS A 55 -12.03 10.15 1.16
CA LYS A 55 -12.90 9.80 0.03
C LYS A 55 -13.56 8.43 0.16
N GLN A 56 -12.96 7.50 0.90
CA GLN A 56 -13.46 6.14 1.11
C GLN A 56 -13.87 5.42 -0.20
N PRO A 57 -13.01 5.32 -1.23
CA PRO A 57 -13.40 4.77 -2.54
C PRO A 57 -13.78 3.28 -2.48
N TRP A 58 -13.37 2.57 -1.40
CA TRP A 58 -13.77 1.20 -1.12
C TRP A 58 -15.21 1.06 -0.60
N ARG A 59 -15.94 2.16 -0.39
CA ARG A 59 -17.33 2.15 0.10
C ARG A 59 -18.22 2.98 -0.82
N THR A 60 -19.36 2.42 -1.20
CA THR A 60 -20.37 3.13 -1.97
C THR A 60 -21.77 2.78 -1.48
N ILE A 61 -22.76 3.64 -1.74
CA ILE A 61 -24.15 3.39 -1.39
C ILE A 61 -24.94 3.36 -2.70
N ARG A 62 -25.53 2.21 -3.04
CA ARG A 62 -26.43 2.07 -4.20
C ARG A 62 -27.79 1.59 -3.72
N LYS A 63 -28.87 2.29 -4.10
CA LYS A 63 -30.26 1.94 -3.75
C LYS A 63 -30.49 1.68 -2.25
N GLY A 64 -29.84 2.47 -1.39
CA GLY A 64 -29.95 2.35 0.08
C GLY A 64 -29.19 1.17 0.70
N LYS A 65 -28.43 0.41 -0.10
CA LYS A 65 -27.57 -0.69 0.34
C LYS A 65 -26.12 -0.25 0.32
N VAL A 66 -25.37 -0.61 1.35
CA VAL A 66 -23.94 -0.32 1.46
C VAL A 66 -23.17 -1.40 0.73
N LEU A 67 -22.34 -1.00 -0.22
CA LEU A 67 -21.39 -1.88 -0.88
C LEU A 67 -19.98 -1.52 -0.41
N LYS A 68 -19.18 -2.53 -0.14
CA LYS A 68 -17.75 -2.37 0.14
C LYS A 68 -16.90 -3.23 -0.78
N TRP A 69 -15.67 -2.78 -1.01
CA TRP A 69 -14.69 -3.52 -1.79
C TRP A 69 -14.19 -4.74 -1.01
N GLY A 70 -14.26 -5.92 -1.63
CA GLY A 70 -13.73 -7.18 -1.12
C GLY A 70 -13.63 -8.23 -2.22
N ASP A 71 -12.66 -9.14 -2.12
CA ASP A 71 -12.43 -10.22 -3.09
C ASP A 71 -12.41 -9.75 -4.56
N ASN A 72 -11.70 -8.64 -4.80
CA ASN A 72 -11.55 -8.01 -6.11
C ASN A 72 -12.85 -7.51 -6.76
N ALA A 73 -13.92 -7.35 -5.98
CA ALA A 73 -15.21 -6.83 -6.44
C ALA A 73 -15.90 -5.93 -5.39
N LEU A 74 -16.95 -5.22 -5.81
CA LEU A 74 -17.87 -4.55 -4.88
C LEU A 74 -18.90 -5.56 -4.38
N MET A 75 -18.89 -5.82 -3.08
CA MET A 75 -19.82 -6.73 -2.42
C MET A 75 -20.88 -5.94 -1.67
N GLU A 76 -22.13 -6.35 -1.80
CA GLU A 76 -23.21 -5.81 -0.98
C GLU A 76 -23.13 -6.41 0.43
N LEU A 77 -23.19 -5.56 1.46
CA LEU A 77 -23.13 -5.99 2.85
C LEU A 77 -24.49 -5.88 3.52
N GLU A 78 -24.74 -6.80 4.46
CA GLU A 78 -25.86 -6.68 5.37
C GLU A 78 -25.71 -5.45 6.27
N LYS A 79 -26.83 -4.95 6.81
CA LYS A 79 -26.83 -3.76 7.69
C LYS A 79 -25.90 -3.91 8.90
N LYS A 80 -25.77 -5.12 9.44
CA LYS A 80 -24.90 -5.43 10.59
C LYS A 80 -23.41 -5.29 10.24
N ASP A 81 -23.04 -5.59 8.99
CA ASP A 81 -21.66 -5.56 8.50
C ASP A 81 -21.30 -4.22 7.83
N ALA A 82 -22.24 -3.27 7.76
CA ALA A 82 -22.00 -1.98 7.13
C ALA A 82 -20.83 -1.18 7.75
N LEU A 83 -20.58 -1.37 9.05
CA LEU A 83 -19.47 -0.77 9.80
C LEU A 83 -18.20 -1.62 9.81
N ARG A 84 -18.23 -2.83 9.23
CA ARG A 84 -17.07 -3.73 9.19
C ARG A 84 -15.99 -3.16 8.27
N VAL A 85 -14.77 -3.05 8.78
CA VAL A 85 -13.62 -2.55 8.04
C VAL A 85 -13.25 -3.53 6.93
N CYS A 86 -13.07 -3.04 5.71
CA CYS A 86 -12.59 -3.86 4.60
C CYS A 86 -11.06 -3.86 4.52
N LYS A 87 -10.48 -4.80 3.76
CA LYS A 87 -9.02 -4.96 3.65
C LYS A 87 -8.32 -3.68 3.15
N SER A 88 -8.86 -3.06 2.10
CA SER A 88 -8.31 -1.82 1.53
C SER A 88 -8.36 -0.65 2.52
N GLU A 89 -9.44 -0.55 3.30
CA GLU A 89 -9.57 0.43 4.37
C GLU A 89 -8.51 0.21 5.46
N ALA A 90 -8.31 -1.04 5.89
CA ALA A 90 -7.30 -1.39 6.88
C ALA A 90 -5.88 -1.10 6.39
N HIS A 91 -5.57 -1.38 5.12
CA HIS A 91 -4.27 -1.06 4.52
C HIS A 91 -3.99 0.45 4.55
N ALA A 92 -4.96 1.28 4.15
CA ALA A 92 -4.80 2.73 4.16
C ALA A 92 -4.55 3.27 5.58
N TRP A 93 -5.38 2.87 6.55
CA TRP A 93 -5.23 3.30 7.94
C TRP A 93 -3.92 2.86 8.58
N THR A 94 -3.55 1.59 8.37
CA THR A 94 -2.32 1.04 8.92
C THR A 94 -1.10 1.71 8.28
N ALA A 95 -1.13 1.95 6.96
CA ALA A 95 -0.04 2.66 6.28
C ALA A 95 0.18 4.06 6.86
N ILE A 96 -0.89 4.83 7.12
CA ILE A 96 -0.78 6.14 7.79
C ILE A 96 -0.12 5.98 9.17
N GLN A 97 -0.59 5.02 9.97
CA GLN A 97 -0.04 4.79 11.31
C GLN A 97 1.47 4.45 11.28
N GLN A 98 1.92 3.61 10.35
CA GLN A 98 3.33 3.23 10.21
C GLN A 98 4.21 4.39 9.72
N LEU A 99 3.69 5.26 8.86
CA LEU A 99 4.37 6.47 8.42
C LEU A 99 4.46 7.56 9.50
N LEU A 100 3.72 7.41 10.62
CA LEU A 100 3.80 8.28 11.78
C LEU A 100 4.62 7.69 12.95
N GLU A 101 5.32 6.58 12.74
CA GLU A 101 6.29 6.07 13.71
C GLU A 101 7.49 7.03 13.84
N PRO A 102 8.15 7.12 15.02
CA PRO A 102 9.18 8.11 15.30
C PRO A 102 10.26 8.25 14.23
N ARG A 103 10.73 7.12 13.69
CA ARG A 103 11.74 7.09 12.62
C ARG A 103 11.28 7.78 11.33
N CYS A 104 10.03 7.55 10.93
CA CYS A 104 9.45 8.18 9.75
C CYS A 104 9.25 9.68 10.00
N LEU A 105 8.83 10.05 11.21
CA LEU A 105 8.62 11.45 11.60
C LEU A 105 9.89 12.28 11.61
N GLU A 106 11.02 11.70 12.03
CA GLU A 106 12.33 12.37 12.01
C GLU A 106 12.79 12.73 10.58
N LEU A 107 12.39 11.94 9.59
CA LEU A 107 12.72 12.13 8.18
C LEU A 107 11.68 12.98 7.44
N THR A 108 10.53 13.24 8.05
CA THR A 108 9.42 13.97 7.43
C THR A 108 9.66 15.47 7.49
N ASN A 109 9.55 16.13 6.32
CA ASN A 109 9.58 17.57 6.21
C ASN A 109 8.21 18.14 6.58
N TRP A 110 8.03 18.51 7.84
CA TRP A 110 6.77 19.05 8.32
C TRP A 110 6.44 20.43 7.73
N ASN A 111 5.18 20.59 7.33
CA ASN A 111 4.56 21.86 6.95
C ASN A 111 3.10 21.88 7.42
N ASP A 112 2.46 23.06 7.35
CA ASP A 112 1.09 23.23 7.81
C ASP A 112 0.10 22.37 7.01
N SER A 113 0.29 22.21 5.70
CA SER A 113 -0.58 21.40 4.84
C SER A 113 -0.62 19.91 5.22
N ARG A 114 0.55 19.30 5.46
CA ARG A 114 0.66 17.90 5.92
C ARG A 114 0.05 17.74 7.31
N ARG A 115 0.26 18.72 8.19
CA ARG A 115 -0.34 18.76 9.53
C ARG A 115 -1.87 18.81 9.44
N GLU A 116 -2.42 19.70 8.62
CA GLU A 116 -3.87 19.85 8.44
C GLU A 116 -4.51 18.60 7.85
N SER A 117 -3.85 17.95 6.88
CA SER A 117 -4.33 16.70 6.29
C SER A 117 -4.48 15.59 7.33
N LEU A 118 -3.50 15.45 8.23
CA LEU A 118 -3.54 14.49 9.34
C LEU A 118 -4.63 14.82 10.37
N LEU A 119 -4.79 16.09 10.71
CA LEU A 119 -5.84 16.54 11.64
C LEU A 119 -7.25 16.37 11.07
N HIS A 120 -7.41 16.46 9.75
CA HIS A 120 -8.70 16.19 9.11
C HIS A 120 -9.13 14.73 9.29
N VAL A 121 -8.17 13.80 9.25
CA VAL A 121 -8.41 12.37 9.41
C VAL A 121 -8.64 11.97 10.88
N GLU A 122 -8.17 12.77 11.85
CA GLU A 122 -8.39 12.54 13.29
C GLU A 122 -9.88 12.32 13.62
N GLY A 123 -10.77 13.14 13.04
CA GLY A 123 -12.22 13.07 13.27
C GLY A 123 -12.88 11.79 12.73
N MET A 124 -12.19 11.03 11.88
CA MET A 124 -12.70 9.78 11.30
C MET A 124 -12.32 8.54 12.13
N LEU A 125 -11.42 8.69 13.12
CA LEU A 125 -11.01 7.62 14.04
C LEU A 125 -12.08 7.37 15.12
N SER A 126 -13.18 6.74 14.70
CA SER A 126 -14.26 6.30 15.58
C SER A 126 -13.84 5.14 16.50
N GLU A 127 -14.48 5.01 17.66
CA GLU A 127 -14.23 3.89 18.58
C GLU A 127 -14.46 2.53 17.89
N VAL A 128 -15.48 2.41 17.03
CA VAL A 128 -15.77 1.19 16.27
C VAL A 128 -14.64 0.81 15.31
N LEU A 129 -13.94 1.80 14.75
CA LEU A 129 -12.78 1.56 13.89
C LEU A 129 -11.58 1.08 14.74
N ILE A 130 -11.39 1.66 15.92
CA ILE A 130 -10.31 1.31 16.85
C ILE A 130 -10.53 -0.09 17.42
N ASP A 131 -11.77 -0.47 17.74
CA ASP A 131 -12.11 -1.82 18.20
C ASP A 131 -11.76 -2.89 17.15
N GLN A 132 -11.94 -2.56 15.87
CA GLN A 132 -11.61 -3.45 14.74
C GLN A 132 -10.13 -3.42 14.37
N LEU A 133 -9.44 -2.30 14.60
CA LEU A 133 -8.01 -2.11 14.34
C LEU A 133 -7.32 -1.48 15.57
N PRO A 134 -7.07 -2.27 16.64
CA PRO A 134 -6.51 -1.77 17.89
C PRO A 134 -5.20 -0.97 17.76
N PRO A 135 -4.28 -1.27 16.81
CA PRO A 135 -3.09 -0.46 16.59
C PRO A 135 -3.37 1.01 16.27
N LEU A 136 -4.56 1.37 15.75
CA LEU A 136 -4.90 2.77 15.44
C LEU A 136 -5.08 3.64 16.69
N GLN A 137 -5.14 3.06 17.88
CA GLN A 137 -5.16 3.83 19.11
C GLN A 137 -3.88 4.67 19.29
N SER A 138 -2.71 4.15 18.86
CA SER A 138 -1.46 4.91 18.87
C SER A 138 -1.50 6.07 17.88
N LEU A 139 -2.08 5.84 16.70
CA LEU A 139 -2.31 6.88 15.69
C LEU A 139 -3.18 8.01 16.25
N LYS A 140 -4.34 7.69 16.86
CA LYS A 140 -5.23 8.69 17.47
C LYS A 140 -4.50 9.55 18.49
N ARG A 141 -3.69 8.93 19.35
CA ARG A 141 -2.87 9.64 20.35
C ARG A 141 -1.82 10.54 19.69
N ALA A 142 -1.14 10.05 18.64
CA ALA A 142 -0.14 10.83 17.91
C ALA A 142 -0.76 12.08 17.25
N LEU A 143 -1.95 11.93 16.64
CA LEU A 143 -2.68 13.04 16.04
C LEU A 143 -3.13 14.08 17.09
N GLN A 144 -3.64 13.63 18.24
CA GLN A 144 -3.98 14.51 19.35
C GLN A 144 -2.76 15.29 19.86
N TYR A 145 -1.59 14.65 19.94
CA TYR A 145 -0.35 15.31 20.30
C TYR A 145 0.06 16.36 19.26
N LEU A 146 -0.04 16.05 17.96
CA LEU A 146 0.28 16.93 16.83
C LEU A 146 -0.70 18.11 16.68
N ARG A 147 -1.92 17.97 17.22
CA ARG A 147 -2.87 19.09 17.33
C ARG A 147 -2.38 20.16 18.31
N VAL A 148 -1.76 19.75 19.41
CA VAL A 148 -1.25 20.67 20.45
C VAL A 148 0.18 21.13 20.16
N ASN A 149 1.00 20.23 19.63
CA ASN A 149 2.42 20.46 19.40
C ASN A 149 2.69 20.67 17.91
N ILE A 150 3.38 21.76 17.60
CA ILE A 150 3.87 22.02 16.25
C ILE A 150 5.15 21.20 16.07
N PRO A 151 5.25 20.34 15.04
CA PRO A 151 6.47 19.61 14.78
C PRO A 151 7.63 20.59 14.56
N PRO A 152 8.83 20.33 15.11
CA PRO A 152 9.97 21.19 14.85
C PRO A 152 10.28 21.21 13.34
N PRO A 153 10.79 22.34 12.80
CA PRO A 153 11.17 22.42 11.40
C PRO A 153 12.21 21.35 11.07
N PRO A 154 12.18 20.79 9.84
CA PRO A 154 13.06 19.70 9.47
C PRO A 154 14.53 20.10 9.61
N LYS A 155 15.31 19.26 10.30
CA LYS A 155 16.77 19.39 10.31
C LYS A 155 17.28 18.88 8.96
N PHE A 156 18.01 19.71 8.22
CA PHE A 156 18.62 19.28 6.96
C PHE A 156 19.56 18.10 7.22
N GLN A 157 19.19 16.93 6.70
CA GLN A 157 20.07 15.76 6.63
C GLN A 157 20.46 15.55 5.17
N ALA A 158 21.75 15.79 4.86
CA ALA A 158 22.33 15.43 3.58
C ALA A 158 22.34 13.90 3.49
N ILE A 159 21.50 13.35 2.61
CA ILE A 159 21.51 11.93 2.29
C ILE A 159 22.16 11.80 0.92
N ILE A 160 23.26 11.04 0.87
CA ILE A 160 23.88 10.65 -0.39
C ILE A 160 23.13 9.39 -0.85
N GLU A 161 22.21 9.56 -1.78
CA GLU A 161 21.52 8.44 -2.43
C GLU A 161 22.37 7.95 -3.60
N GLN A 162 22.73 6.67 -3.59
CA GLN A 162 23.22 6.01 -4.80
C GLN A 162 22.02 5.73 -5.70
N ILE A 163 21.92 6.47 -6.80
CA ILE A 163 20.91 6.19 -7.82
C ILE A 163 21.24 4.84 -8.46
N PRO A 164 20.34 3.85 -8.44
CA PRO A 164 20.60 2.59 -9.10
C PRO A 164 20.70 2.83 -10.61
N PRO A 165 21.67 2.20 -11.31
CA PRO A 165 21.84 2.38 -12.75
C PRO A 165 20.59 1.99 -13.55
N MET A 166 19.75 1.11 -12.98
CA MET A 166 18.48 0.71 -13.57
C MET A 166 17.49 1.87 -13.69
N LYS A 167 17.57 2.91 -12.85
CA LYS A 167 16.74 4.11 -12.98
C LYS A 167 17.03 4.87 -14.26
N GLU A 168 18.31 4.98 -14.64
CA GLU A 168 18.71 5.60 -15.91
C GLU A 168 18.17 4.82 -17.11
N GLU A 169 18.06 3.50 -16.99
CA GLU A 169 17.41 2.67 -18.01
C GLU A 169 15.91 2.97 -18.09
N PHE A 170 15.20 3.10 -16.96
CA PHE A 170 13.77 3.42 -16.94
C PHE A 170 13.42 4.83 -17.42
N ASP A 171 14.33 5.80 -17.21
CA ASP A 171 14.14 7.20 -17.63
C ASP A 171 14.35 7.39 -19.14
N ARG A 172 14.82 6.37 -19.87
CA ARG A 172 14.91 6.43 -21.34
C ARG A 172 13.52 6.30 -21.98
N ASN A 173 13.35 6.93 -23.14
CA ASN A 173 12.15 6.76 -23.96
C ASN A 173 12.13 5.37 -24.60
N TRP A 174 11.66 4.37 -23.86
CA TRP A 174 11.45 3.01 -24.37
C TRP A 174 10.15 2.86 -25.13
N ASP A 175 10.20 2.15 -26.25
CA ASP A 175 9.01 1.57 -26.87
C ASP A 175 8.62 0.29 -26.11
N TRP A 176 7.75 0.46 -25.11
CA TRP A 176 7.26 -0.60 -24.24
C TRP A 176 6.61 -1.75 -25.00
N ASN A 177 6.00 -1.50 -26.17
CA ASN A 177 5.36 -2.54 -26.96
C ASN A 177 6.42 -3.47 -27.57
N SER A 178 7.46 -2.89 -28.17
CA SER A 178 8.58 -3.66 -28.73
C SER A 178 9.34 -4.44 -27.66
N LEU A 179 9.48 -3.88 -26.45
CA LEU A 179 10.13 -4.53 -25.32
C LEU A 179 9.27 -5.68 -24.79
N SER A 180 7.96 -5.47 -24.69
CA SER A 180 6.99 -6.51 -24.31
C SER A 180 7.08 -7.70 -25.25
N ASP A 181 7.07 -7.47 -26.57
CA ASP A 181 7.17 -8.56 -27.56
C ASP A 181 8.51 -9.29 -27.46
N LYS A 182 9.62 -8.58 -27.23
CA LYS A 182 10.94 -9.20 -27.02
C LYS A 182 10.97 -10.04 -25.76
N CYS A 183 10.48 -9.53 -24.64
CA CYS A 183 10.41 -10.25 -23.37
C CYS A 183 9.46 -11.46 -23.46
N PHE A 184 8.31 -11.29 -24.12
CA PHE A 184 7.35 -12.37 -24.37
C PHE A 184 7.99 -13.49 -25.18
N ASN A 185 8.62 -13.16 -26.31
CA ASN A 185 9.30 -14.14 -27.14
C ASN A 185 10.52 -14.80 -26.47
N LYS A 186 11.20 -14.11 -25.54
CA LYS A 186 12.40 -14.61 -24.88
C LYS A 186 12.09 -15.48 -23.65
N TYR A 187 11.15 -15.05 -22.82
CA TYR A 187 10.89 -15.65 -21.50
C TYR A 187 9.59 -16.45 -21.45
N PHE A 188 8.59 -16.10 -22.26
CA PHE A 188 7.25 -16.69 -22.19
C PHE A 188 6.92 -17.61 -23.37
N LYS A 189 7.72 -17.57 -24.44
CA LYS A 189 7.61 -18.48 -25.58
C LYS A 189 8.42 -19.76 -25.32
N THR A 190 7.94 -20.56 -24.38
CA THR A 190 8.53 -21.85 -24.07
C THR A 190 8.10 -22.87 -25.13
N SER A 191 9.04 -23.69 -25.64
CA SER A 191 8.65 -24.81 -26.51
C SER A 191 7.83 -25.81 -25.69
N PRO A 192 6.85 -26.54 -26.29
CA PRO A 192 6.02 -27.48 -25.54
C PRO A 192 6.86 -28.57 -24.82
N GLN A 193 8.05 -28.88 -25.34
CA GLN A 193 8.99 -29.81 -24.71
C GLN A 193 9.68 -29.21 -23.48
N GLN A 194 10.09 -27.93 -23.53
CA GLN A 194 10.68 -27.23 -22.39
C GLN A 194 9.65 -26.98 -21.29
N ALA A 195 8.42 -26.64 -21.64
CA ALA A 195 7.34 -26.45 -20.68
C ALA A 195 7.02 -27.75 -19.93
N GLN A 196 7.06 -28.89 -20.63
CA GLN A 196 6.84 -30.20 -20.01
C GLN A 196 7.97 -30.59 -19.05
N ALA A 197 9.22 -30.25 -19.37
CA ALA A 197 10.37 -30.47 -18.49
C ALA A 197 10.32 -29.58 -17.23
N GLU A 198 9.94 -28.30 -17.37
CA GLU A 198 9.75 -27.38 -16.24
C GLU A 198 8.62 -27.86 -15.32
N LEU A 199 7.50 -28.33 -15.89
CA LEU A 199 6.39 -28.91 -15.12
C LEU A 199 6.80 -30.19 -14.38
N GLN A 200 7.64 -31.03 -14.99
CA GLN A 200 8.19 -32.22 -14.32
C GLN A 200 9.08 -31.81 -13.13
N MET A 201 9.97 -30.84 -13.32
CA MET A 201 10.84 -30.34 -12.25
C MET A 201 10.03 -29.72 -11.10
N ILE A 202 8.98 -28.95 -11.42
CA ILE A 202 8.07 -28.39 -10.42
C ILE A 202 7.31 -29.51 -9.69
N SER A 203 6.83 -30.53 -10.41
CA SER A 203 6.16 -31.68 -9.81
C SER A 203 7.08 -32.46 -8.86
N GLU A 204 8.34 -32.67 -9.22
CA GLU A 204 9.34 -33.29 -8.36
C GLU A 204 9.58 -32.46 -7.11
N TYR A 205 9.76 -31.14 -7.27
CA TYR A 205 9.92 -30.22 -6.14
C TYR A 205 8.72 -30.30 -5.19
N LEU A 206 7.49 -30.18 -5.70
CA LEU A 206 6.26 -30.24 -4.89
C LEU A 206 6.08 -31.59 -4.19
N SER A 207 6.51 -32.69 -4.81
CA SER A 207 6.46 -34.01 -4.17
C SER A 207 7.38 -34.12 -2.95
N ILE A 208 8.50 -33.40 -2.94
CA ILE A 208 9.40 -33.32 -1.78
C ILE A 208 8.71 -32.62 -0.61
N PHE A 209 7.96 -31.54 -0.86
CA PHE A 209 7.21 -30.84 0.21
C PHE A 209 6.05 -31.67 0.75
N ALA A 210 5.31 -32.36 -0.12
CA ALA A 210 4.22 -33.24 0.31
C ALA A 210 4.70 -34.37 1.23
N ASN A 211 5.92 -34.88 1.01
CA ASN A 211 6.52 -35.91 1.87
C ASN A 211 7.04 -35.35 3.21
N LEU A 212 7.33 -34.05 3.30
CA LEU A 212 7.74 -33.38 4.54
C LEU A 212 6.54 -33.01 5.43
N GLU A 213 5.36 -32.76 4.85
CA GLU A 213 4.11 -32.50 5.60
C GLU A 213 3.45 -33.79 6.15
N GLY A 214 3.91 -34.96 5.70
CA GLY A 214 3.42 -36.27 6.11
C GLY A 214 4.22 -36.99 7.20
N GLN A 215 5.24 -36.34 7.79
CA GLN A 215 6.00 -36.80 8.97
C GLN A 215 5.61 -35.99 10.21
#